data_AF-A0A1M6M7N7-F1
#
_entry.id   AF-A0A1M6M7N7-F1
#
_cell.length_a   1.000
_cell.length_b   1.000
_cell.length_c   1.000
_cell.angle_alpha   90.00
_cell.angle_beta   90.00
_cell.angle_gamma   90.00
#
_symmetry.space_group_name_H-M   'P 1'
#
loop_
_entity.id
_entity.type
_entity.pdbx_description
1 polymer ?
#
loop_
_entity_poly.entity_id
_entity_poly.type
_entity_poly.pdbx_seq_one_letter_code
_entity_poly.pdbx_strand_id
1 'polypeptide(L)' 'MNKFNSHTDYITPNRTLETIRFDGSDTYLYIYNYKGVHFRLFMDLVQLAQFFQLGTEPKYDFSEEGELDLFIEEHVFV' A
#
# COMPACT_ATOMS: atom_id res chain seq x y z
N MET A 1 -3.35 16.28 12.34
CA MET A 1 -2.65 14.99 12.22
C MET A 1 -3.70 13.90 12.24
N ASN A 2 -3.97 13.31 11.08
CA ASN A 2 -4.76 12.09 11.02
C ASN A 2 -3.98 11.01 11.76
N LYS A 3 -4.61 10.35 12.73
CA LYS A 3 -3.99 9.24 13.43
C LYS A 3 -4.21 7.99 12.58
N PHE A 4 -3.12 7.33 12.22
CA PHE A 4 -3.14 6.05 11.56
C PHE A 4 -2.09 5.17 12.21
N ASN A 5 -2.34 3.87 12.17
CA ASN A 5 -1.39 2.86 12.58
C ASN A 5 -0.88 2.17 11.33
N SER A 6 0.44 2.08 11.16
CA SER A 6 1.05 1.28 10.10
C SER A 6 1.86 0.13 10.68
N HIS A 7 1.88 -0.97 9.94
CA HIS A 7 2.68 -2.16 10.24
C HIS A 7 3.35 -2.65 8.95
N THR A 8 4.64 -2.93 9.02
CA THR A 8 5.43 -3.34 7.86
C THR A 8 5.95 -4.76 8.03
N ASP A 9 5.51 -5.64 7.14
CA ASP A 9 6.00 -7.00 7.02
C ASP A 9 7.14 -7.06 6.01
N TYR A 10 8.30 -7.53 6.47
CA TYR A 10 9.46 -7.79 5.61
C TYR A 10 9.37 -9.19 5.03
N ILE A 11 8.91 -9.30 3.78
CA ILE A 11 8.79 -10.59 3.08
C ILE A 11 10.19 -11.10 2.70
N THR A 12 11.02 -10.21 2.15
CA THR A 12 12.47 -10.43 1.93
C THR A 12 13.18 -9.09 2.15
N PRO A 13 14.53 -9.03 2.22
CA PRO A 13 15.23 -7.77 2.44
C PRO A 13 14.87 -6.64 1.46
N ASN A 14 14.49 -7.00 0.22
CA ASN A 14 14.15 -6.06 -0.84
C ASN A 14 12.66 -6.10 -1.20
N ARG A 15 11.79 -6.67 -0.36
CA ARG A 15 10.34 -6.70 -0.58
C ARG A 15 9.60 -6.55 0.73
N THR A 16 8.77 -5.53 0.84
CA THR A 16 7.95 -5.28 2.03
C THR A 16 6.49 -5.18 1.65
N LEU A 17 5.63 -5.50 2.61
CA LEU A 17 4.21 -5.22 2.58
C LEU A 17 3.91 -4.34 3.79
N GLU A 18 3.58 -3.08 3.53
CA GLU A 18 3.09 -2.17 4.56
C GLU A 18 1.56 -2.19 4.57
N THR A 19 0.98 -2.27 5.76
CA THR A 19 -0.45 -2.18 6.01
C THR A 19 -0.72 -0.92 6.81
N ILE A 20 -1.53 -0.02 6.26
CA ILE A 20 -1.95 1.22 6.91
C ILE A 20 -3.41 1.07 7.32
N ARG A 21 -3.70 1.30 8.61
CA ARG A 21 -5.04 1.36 9.17
C ARG A 21 -5.33 2.78 9.62
N PHE A 22 -6.45 3.35 9.19
CA PHE A 22 -6.90 4.66 9.66
C PHE A 22 -7.64 4.51 11.00
N ASP A 23 -7.34 5.37 11.97
CA ASP A 23 -8.02 5.30 13.26
C ASP A 23 -9.50 5.67 13.12
N GLY A 24 -10.37 4.86 13.73
CA GLY A 24 -11.82 5.07 13.68
C GLY A 24 -12.50 4.62 12.39
N SER A 25 -11.78 3.98 11.47
CA SER A 25 -12.37 3.28 10.33
C SER A 25 -11.87 1.82 10.24
N ASP A 26 -12.64 1.00 9.53
CA ASP A 26 -12.21 -0.34 9.12
C ASP A 26 -11.58 -0.31 7.71
N THR A 27 -11.11 0.86 7.29
CA THR A 27 -10.40 1.03 6.02
C THR A 27 -8.93 0.68 6.21
N TYR A 28 -8.42 -0.15 5.31
CA TYR A 28 -7.03 -0.56 5.26
C TYR A 28 -6.46 -0.26 3.88
N LEU A 29 -5.24 0.25 3.83
CA LEU A 29 -4.43 0.26 2.61
C LEU A 29 -3.30 -0.74 2.75
N TYR A 30 -2.90 -1.31 1.62
CA TYR A 30 -1.76 -2.20 1.53
C TYR A 30 -0.80 -1.67 0.46
N ILE A 31 0.46 -1.51 0.84
CA ILE A 31 1.53 -1.03 -0.05
C ILE A 31 2.55 -2.14 -0.18
N TYR A 32 2.67 -2.71 -1.37
CA TYR A 32 3.72 -3.66 -1.68
C TYR A 32 4.88 -2.94 -2.35
N ASN A 33 6.02 -2.89 -1.68
CA ASN A 33 7.26 -2.36 -2.21
C ASN A 33 8.10 -3.49 -2.82
N TYR A 34 8.42 -3.36 -4.10
CA TYR A 34 9.33 -4.23 -4.82
C TYR A 34 10.66 -3.52 -5.08
N LYS A 35 11.69 -3.97 -4.37
CA LYS A 35 13.10 -3.55 -4.50
C LYS A 35 13.37 -2.05 -4.28
N GLY A 36 12.46 -1.33 -3.62
CA GLY A 36 12.61 0.10 -3.34
C GLY A 36 12.36 1.01 -4.54
N VAL A 37 11.84 0.48 -5.65
CA VAL A 37 11.69 1.21 -6.92
C VAL A 37 10.34 0.98 -7.59
N HIS A 38 9.47 0.19 -6.97
CA HIS A 38 8.14 -0.07 -7.50
C HIS A 38 7.17 -0.34 -6.38
N PHE A 39 6.22 0.57 -6.19
CA PHE A 39 5.24 0.56 -5.12
C PHE A 39 3.88 0.27 -5.71
N ARG A 40 3.21 -0.74 -5.18
CA ARG A 40 1.86 -1.14 -5.59
C ARG A 40 0.90 -0.86 -4.46
N LEU A 41 -0.14 -0.07 -4.74
CA LEU A 41 -1.16 0.30 -3.76
C LEU A 41 -2.43 -0.53 -3.98
N PHE A 42 -2.90 -1.16 -2.91
CA PHE A 42 -4.16 -1.91 -2.88
C PHE A 42 -5.11 -1.28 -1.86
N MET A 43 -6.35 -1.05 -2.29
CA MET A 43 -7.39 -0.39 -1.48
C MET A 43 -8.14 -1.37 -0.55
N ASP A 44 -7.95 -2.68 -0.76
CA ASP A 44 -8.56 -3.73 0.03
C ASP A 44 -7.75 -5.03 -0.04
N LEU A 45 -8.05 -5.95 0.87
CA LEU A 45 -7.37 -7.23 0.98
C LEU A 45 -7.64 -8.17 -0.21
N VAL A 46 -8.77 -8.01 -0.89
CA VAL A 46 -9.15 -8.85 -2.03
C VAL A 46 -8.24 -8.56 -3.22
N GLN A 47 -7.98 -7.28 -3.52
CA GLN A 47 -7.05 -6.87 -4.57
C GLN A 47 -5.63 -7.37 -4.28
N LEU A 48 -5.17 -7.23 -3.03
CA LEU A 48 -3.86 -7.76 -2.62
C LEU A 48 -3.77 -9.28 -2.82
N ALA A 49 -4.80 -10.02 -2.41
CA ALA A 49 -4.84 -11.47 -2.57
C ALA A 49 -4.83 -11.89 -4.05
N GLN A 50 -5.59 -11.18 -4.90
CA GLN A 50 -5.62 -11.42 -6.35
C GLN A 50 -4.25 -11.17 -6.99
N PHE A 51 -3.53 -10.13 -6.57
CA PHE A 51 -2.16 -9.89 -7.04
C PHE A 51 -1.26 -11.09 -6.73
N PHE A 52 -1.22 -11.56 -5.48
CA PHE A 52 -0.34 -12.66 -5.11
C PHE A 52 -0.75 -14.02 -5.70
N GLN A 53 -2.06 -14.27 -5.87
CA GLN A 53 -2.56 -15.57 -6.33
C GLN A 53 -2.68 -15.67 -7.84
N LEU A 54 -3.09 -14.59 -8.50
CA LEU A 54 -3.45 -14.56 -9.92
C LEU A 54 -2.53 -13.67 -10.76
N GLY A 55 -1.66 -12.87 -10.12
CA GLY A 55 -0.81 -11.91 -10.82
C GLY A 55 -1.57 -10.70 -11.36
N THR A 56 -2.75 -10.39 -10.81
CA THR A 56 -3.53 -9.21 -11.21
C THR A 56 -2.84 -7.95 -10.70
N GLU A 57 -2.40 -7.08 -11.62
CA GLU A 57 -1.79 -5.80 -11.25
C GLU A 57 -2.85 -4.83 -10.67
N PRO A 58 -2.48 -4.03 -9.65
CA PRO A 58 -3.38 -3.04 -9.08
C PRO A 58 -3.67 -1.91 -10.07
N LYS A 59 -4.69 -1.13 -9.76
CA LYS A 59 -5.00 0.09 -10.51
C LYS A 59 -3.94 1.19 -10.30
N TYR A 60 -3.27 1.18 -9.15
CA TYR A 60 -2.35 2.23 -8.74
C TYR A 60 -0.98 1.62 -8.44
N ASP A 61 0.02 2.03 -9.21
CA ASP A 61 1.42 1.71 -9.01
C ASP A 61 2.31 2.93 -9.29
N PHE A 62 3.45 2.98 -8.61
CA PHE A 62 4.34 4.14 -8.56
C PHE A 62 5.79 3.69 -8.63
N SER A 63 6.63 4.47 -9.33
CA SER A 63 8.08 4.22 -9.40
C SER A 63 8.85 4.91 -8.28
N GLU A 64 8.27 5.94 -7.67
CA GLU A 64 8.90 6.73 -6.62
C GLU A 64 7.99 6.79 -5.38
N GLU A 65 8.60 6.71 -4.20
CA GLU A 65 7.89 6.79 -2.92
C GLU A 65 7.13 8.12 -2.76
N GLY A 66 7.73 9.22 -3.22
CA GLY A 66 7.09 10.54 -3.16
C GLY A 66 5.81 10.65 -3.99
N GLU A 67 5.71 9.93 -5.12
CA GLU A 67 4.48 9.91 -5.94
C GLU A 67 3.35 9.18 -5.20
N LEU A 68 3.68 8.09 -4.50
CA LEU A 68 2.74 7.36 -3.66
C LEU A 68 2.26 8.23 -2.49
N ASP A 69 3.18 8.89 -1.79
CA ASP A 69 2.86 9.74 -0.64
C ASP A 69 1.89 10.85 -1.01
N LEU A 70 2.19 11.56 -2.11
CA LEU A 70 1.32 12.62 -2.65
C LEU A 70 -0.07 12.07 -3.00
N PHE A 71 -0.13 10.90 -3.65
CA PHE A 71 -1.41 10.28 -4.00
C PHE A 71 -2.27 9.97 -2.77
N ILE A 72 -1.67 9.40 -1.72
CA ILE A 72 -2.39 9.05 -0.49
C ILE A 72 -2.89 10.33 0.22
N GLU A 73 -2.06 11.37 0.27
CA GLU A 73 -2.43 12.68 0.86
C GLU A 73 -3.64 13.30 0.15
N GLU A 74 -3.64 13.30 -1.19
CA GLU A 74 -4.68 13.95 -1.98
C GLU A 74 -5.98 13.17 -2.11
N HIS A 75 -5.94 11.83 -2.02
CA HIS A 75 -7.09 10.99 -2.41
C HIS A 75 -7.64 10.11 -1.29
N VAL A 76 -6.88 9.88 -0.21
CA VAL A 76 -7.29 8.94 0.85
C VAL A 76 -7.46 9.63 2.21
N PHE A 77 -6.71 10.68 2.51
CA PHE A 77 -6.80 11.42 3.77
C PHE A 77 -7.79 12.60 3.77
N VAL A 78 -8.58 12.77 2.71
CA VAL A 78 -9.55 13.88 2.53
C VAL A 78 -10.92 13.58 3.14
#